data_AF-A0A349VP06-F1
#
_entry.id   AF-A0A349VP06-F1
#
_cell.length_a   1.000
_cell.length_b   1.000
_cell.length_c   1.000
_cell.angle_alpha   90.00
_cell.angle_beta   90.00
_cell.angle_gamma   90.00
#
_symmetry.space_group_name_H-M   'P 1'
#
loop_
_entity.id
_entity.type
_entity.pdbx_description
1 polymer ?
#
loop_
_entity_poly.entity_id
_entity_poly.type
_entity_poly.pdbx_seq_one_letter_code
_entity_poly.pdbx_strand_id
1 'polypeptide(L)'
;MSVQKPCLRCLISEMDDDTANEIVKKGISDILDRDKTDEKVYDERLSICRSCDNLLSGTCLSCGCYVEIRAAINKGRCPERKW
;
A
#
# COMPACT_ATOMS: atom_id res chain seq x y z
N MET A 1 -30.10 -21.16 -7.61
CA MET A 1 -29.40 -21.08 -6.31
C MET A 1 -28.50 -19.86 -6.36
N SER A 2 -28.92 -18.75 -5.74
CA SER A 2 -28.15 -17.51 -5.73
C SER A 2 -27.01 -17.67 -4.73
N VAL A 3 -25.77 -17.72 -5.23
CA VAL A 3 -24.58 -17.70 -4.37
C VAL A 3 -24.54 -16.34 -3.69
N GLN A 4 -24.97 -16.27 -2.43
CA GLN A 4 -24.74 -15.09 -1.60
C GLN A 4 -23.22 -15.00 -1.39
N LYS A 5 -22.58 -14.03 -2.07
CA LYS A 5 -21.21 -13.68 -1.77
C LYS A 5 -21.18 -13.25 -0.29
N PRO A 6 -20.30 -13.82 0.56
CA PRO A 6 -20.18 -13.33 1.92
C PRO A 6 -19.85 -11.84 1.86
N CYS A 7 -20.56 -11.04 2.67
CA CYS A 7 -20.27 -9.62 2.78
C CYS A 7 -18.86 -9.48 3.36
N LEU A 8 -17.89 -9.15 2.51
CA LEU A 8 -16.49 -8.96 2.90
C LEU A 8 -16.40 -7.58 3.57
N ARG A 9 -16.69 -7.51 4.88
CA ARG A 9 -16.50 -6.39 5.83
C ARG A 9 -16.80 -4.98 5.26
N CYS A 10 -17.84 -4.32 5.78
CA CYS A 10 -18.23 -2.98 5.32
C CYS A 10 -17.25 -1.85 5.72
N LEU A 11 -16.38 -2.07 6.72
CA LEU A 11 -15.50 -1.03 7.27
C LEU A 11 -14.06 -1.54 7.47
N ILE A 12 -13.08 -0.74 7.01
CA ILE A 12 -11.64 -0.99 7.23
C ILE A 12 -11.28 -0.98 8.72
N SER A 13 -12.05 -0.26 9.56
CA SER A 13 -11.84 -0.22 11.01
C SER A 13 -12.05 -1.55 11.74
N GLU A 14 -12.64 -2.54 11.07
CA GLU A 14 -12.84 -3.90 11.60
C GLU A 14 -11.74 -4.87 11.14
N MET A 15 -10.68 -4.35 10.51
CA MET A 15 -9.54 -5.13 10.07
C MET A 15 -8.47 -5.19 11.15
N ASP A 16 -8.00 -6.40 11.41
CA ASP A 16 -6.77 -6.66 12.15
C ASP A 16 -5.53 -6.36 11.28
N ASP A 17 -4.39 -6.19 11.94
CA ASP A 17 -3.10 -5.88 11.30
C ASP A 17 -2.66 -6.98 10.31
N ASP A 18 -3.00 -8.23 10.57
CA ASP A 18 -2.68 -9.36 9.69
C ASP A 18 -3.40 -9.26 8.35
N THR A 19 -4.70 -8.92 8.38
CA THR A 19 -5.48 -8.68 7.17
C THR A 19 -4.92 -7.50 6.38
N ALA A 20 -4.49 -6.42 7.05
CA ALA A 20 -3.87 -5.27 6.37
C ALA A 20 -2.56 -5.66 5.67
N ASN A 21 -1.72 -6.47 6.33
CA ASN A 21 -0.48 -7.00 5.75
C ASN A 21 -0.74 -7.87 4.52
N GLU A 22 -1.78 -8.72 4.56
CA GLU A 22 -2.17 -9.54 3.40
C GLU A 22 -2.63 -8.70 2.21
N ILE A 23 -3.40 -7.64 2.46
CA ILE A 23 -3.80 -6.69 1.40
C ILE A 23 -2.58 -6.04 0.75
N VAL A 24 -1.61 -5.59 1.55
CA VAL A 24 -0.38 -4.97 1.04
C VAL A 24 0.41 -5.96 0.19
N LYS A 25 0.67 -7.17 0.70
CA LYS A 25 1.41 -8.21 -0.03
C LYS A 25 0.72 -8.57 -1.35
N LYS A 26 -0.60 -8.76 -1.32
CA LYS A 26 -1.38 -9.06 -2.52
C LYS A 26 -1.36 -7.89 -3.51
N GLY A 27 -1.53 -6.67 -3.01
CA GLY A 27 -1.48 -5.46 -3.84
C GLY A 27 -0.15 -5.31 -4.56
N ILE A 28 0.97 -5.69 -3.92
CA ILE A 28 2.31 -5.68 -4.55
C ILE A 28 2.48 -6.85 -5.53
N SER A 29 1.98 -8.05 -5.21
CA SER A 29 2.08 -9.21 -6.10
C SER A 29 1.28 -9.06 -7.39
N ASP A 30 0.18 -8.29 -7.35
CA ASP A 30 -0.68 -8.05 -8.50
C ASP A 30 -0.09 -6.99 -9.48
N ILE A 31 1.00 -6.31 -9.09
CA ILE A 31 1.70 -5.35 -9.97
C ILE A 31 2.48 -6.12 -11.04
N LEU A 32 2.19 -5.82 -12.31
CA LEU A 32 2.97 -6.35 -13.44
C LEU A 32 4.43 -5.91 -13.34
N ASP A 33 5.38 -6.78 -13.67
CA ASP A 33 6.82 -6.48 -13.58
C ASP A 33 7.22 -5.18 -14.31
N ARG A 34 6.62 -4.89 -15.46
CA ARG A 34 6.86 -3.65 -16.23
C ARG A 34 6.43 -2.37 -15.52
N ASP A 35 5.50 -2.49 -14.56
CA ASP A 35 4.92 -1.40 -13.78
C ASP A 35 5.49 -1.39 -12.35
N LYS A 36 6.36 -2.36 -12.02
CA LYS A 36 7.01 -2.49 -10.72
C LYS A 36 8.27 -1.63 -10.65
N THR A 37 8.47 -1.01 -9.50
CA THR A 37 9.69 -0.26 -9.17
C THR A 37 10.86 -1.22 -8.96
N ASP A 38 12.06 -0.80 -9.35
CA ASP A 38 13.30 -1.48 -8.97
C ASP A 38 13.44 -1.58 -7.44
N GLU A 39 14.00 -2.67 -6.94
CA GLU A 39 14.12 -2.95 -5.51
C GLU A 39 14.88 -1.85 -4.75
N LYS A 40 15.96 -1.32 -5.35
CA LYS A 40 16.75 -0.26 -4.71
C LYS A 40 15.93 1.03 -4.56
N VAL A 41 15.21 1.41 -5.61
CA VAL A 41 14.35 2.61 -5.59
C VAL A 41 13.17 2.42 -4.64
N TYR A 42 12.64 1.19 -4.56
CA TYR A 42 11.59 0.83 -3.61
C TYR A 42 12.05 1.05 -2.16
N ASP A 43 13.22 0.52 -1.79
CA ASP A 43 13.79 0.67 -0.46
C ASP A 43 14.12 2.13 -0.12
N GLU A 44 14.65 2.89 -1.08
CA GLU A 44 14.90 4.34 -0.92
C GLU A 44 13.60 5.10 -0.61
N ARG A 45 12.52 4.84 -1.36
CA ARG A 45 11.19 5.44 -1.14
C ARG A 45 10.63 5.08 0.24
N LEU A 46 10.77 3.82 0.66
CA LEU A 46 10.31 3.38 1.97
C LEU A 46 11.12 3.99 3.12
N SER A 47 12.42 4.16 2.96
CA SER A 47 13.27 4.86 3.95
C SER A 47 12.78 6.30 4.18
N ILE A 48 12.41 7.00 3.10
CA ILE A 48 11.81 8.34 3.18
C ILE A 48 10.43 8.28 3.89
N CYS A 49 9.60 7.29 3.59
CA CYS A 49 8.31 7.12 4.29
C CYS A 49 8.48 6.84 5.79
N ARG A 50 9.47 6.03 6.20
CA ARG A 50 9.73 5.69 7.62
C ARG A 50 10.10 6.89 8.48
N SER A 51 10.64 7.95 7.86
CA SER A 51 10.96 9.22 8.52
C SER A 51 9.91 10.32 8.28
N CYS A 52 8.79 9.99 7.64
CA CYS A 52 7.76 10.96 7.28
C CYS A 52 6.70 11.09 8.39
N ASP A 53 6.41 12.32 8.80
CA ASP A 53 5.37 12.63 9.80
C ASP A 53 3.97 12.16 9.39
N ASN A 54 3.72 11.99 8.08
CA ASN A 54 2.44 11.54 7.55
C ASN A 54 2.33 10.01 7.46
N LEU A 55 3.27 9.23 8.01
CA LEU A 55 3.15 7.77 8.07
C LEU A 55 2.44 7.32 9.35
N LEU A 56 1.31 6.64 9.21
CA LEU A 56 0.59 6.00 10.32
C LEU A 56 0.24 4.56 9.94
N SER A 57 0.82 3.59 10.67
CA SER A 57 0.54 2.15 10.49
C SER A 57 0.57 1.69 9.03
N GLY A 58 1.63 2.05 8.29
CA GLY A 58 1.80 1.69 6.87
C GLY A 58 0.95 2.53 5.89
N THR A 59 0.11 3.44 6.38
CA THR A 59 -0.75 4.31 5.58
C THR A 59 -0.21 5.74 5.54
N CYS A 60 -0.21 6.36 4.37
CA CYS A 60 0.11 7.78 4.23
C CYS A 60 -1.12 8.64 4.54
N LEU A 61 -1.05 9.48 5.56
CA LEU A 61 -2.13 10.38 5.96
C LEU A 61 -2.44 11.47 4.92
N SER A 62 -1.47 11.84 4.06
CA SER A 62 -1.71 12.81 2.97
C SER A 62 -2.61 12.28 1.86
N CYS A 63 -2.62 10.97 1.60
CA CYS A 63 -3.34 10.40 0.47
C CYS A 63 -4.21 9.18 0.79
N GLY A 64 -4.13 8.63 2.00
CA GLY A 64 -4.87 7.47 2.46
C GLY A 64 -4.44 6.13 1.85
N CYS A 65 -3.30 6.07 1.14
CA CYS A 65 -2.81 4.82 0.54
C CYS A 65 -1.76 4.12 1.41
N TYR A 66 -1.69 2.80 1.31
CA TYR A 66 -0.56 2.03 1.81
C TYR A 66 0.73 2.44 1.10
N VAL A 67 1.74 2.84 1.87
CA VAL A 67 2.99 3.38 1.33
C VAL A 67 3.78 2.34 0.55
N GLU A 68 3.73 1.08 0.97
CA GLU A 68 4.41 -0.05 0.32
C GLU A 68 3.85 -0.30 -1.08
N ILE A 69 2.53 -0.38 -1.25
CA ILE A 69 1.92 -0.54 -2.58
C ILE A 69 2.31 0.64 -3.49
N ARG A 70 2.23 1.88 -2.98
CA ARG A 70 2.51 3.07 -3.79
C ARG A 70 3.99 3.17 -4.17
N ALA A 71 4.90 2.80 -3.27
CA ALA A 71 6.33 2.79 -3.55
C ALA A 71 6.70 1.69 -4.57
N ALA A 72 5.98 0.56 -4.56
CA ALA A 72 6.21 -0.56 -5.48
C ALA A 72 5.76 -0.28 -6.93
N ILE A 73 4.96 0.76 -7.18
CA ILE A 73 4.56 1.18 -8.52
C ILE A 73 5.61 2.15 -9.09
N ASN A 74 6.17 1.86 -10.27
CA ASN A 74 7.27 2.65 -10.84
C ASN A 74 6.87 4.10 -11.14
N LYS A 75 5.66 4.31 -11.65
CA LYS A 75 5.02 5.61 -11.89
C LYS A 75 4.45 6.25 -10.63
N GLY A 76 4.52 5.56 -9.49
CA GLY A 76 4.12 6.07 -8.19
C GLY A 76 4.90 7.33 -7.83
N ARG A 77 4.23 8.28 -7.18
CA ARG A 77 4.84 9.52 -6.69
C ARG A 77 4.38 9.79 -5.27
N CYS A 78 5.26 10.38 -4.47
CA CYS A 78 4.88 10.90 -3.17
C CYS A 78 3.87 12.06 -3.35
N PRO A 79 2.72 12.07 -2.64
CA PRO A 79 1.80 13.22 -2.68
C PRO A 79 2.48 14.53 -2.23
N GLU A 80 3.41 14.43 -1.28
CA GLU A 80 4.22 15.55 -0.77
C GLU A 80 5.51 15.78 -1.59
N ARG A 81 5.70 15.07 -2.71
CA ARG A 81 6.87 15.17 -3.59
C ARG A 81 8.23 14.94 -2.90
N LYS A 82 8.25 14.14 -1.82
CA LYS A 82 9.48 13.74 -1.12
C LYS A 82 10.30 12.69 -1.89
N TRP A 83 9.67 12.02 -2.86
CA TRP A 83 10.25 11.06 -3.80
C TRP A 83 9.36 10.89 -5.03
#